data_AF-A0AAJ1UW46-F1
#
_entry.id   AF-A0AAJ1UW46-F1
#
_cell.length_a   1.000
_cell.length_b   1.000
_cell.length_c   1.000
_cell.angle_alpha   90.00
_cell.angle_beta   90.00
_cell.angle_gamma   90.00
#
_symmetry.space_group_name_H-M   'P 1'
#
loop_
_entity.id
_entity.type
_entity.pdbx_description
1 polymer ?
#
loop_
_entity_poly.entity_id
_entity_poly.type
_entity_poly.pdbx_seq_one_letter_code
_entity_poly.pdbx_strand_id
1 'polypeptide(L)' 'MVKILIETWIKKIDLIDRIKKLNSENILFYSMIFGVLLLSAGVYVMGSGLNRTLGKYMIIFGSGIFYVGVVIFTFSLK' A
#
# COMPACT_ATOMS: atom_id res chain seq x y z
N MET A 1 34.51 -9.81 24.98
CA MET A 1 34.61 -8.87 23.84
C MET A 1 33.86 -9.37 22.60
N VAL A 2 34.10 -10.60 22.13
CA VAL A 2 33.43 -11.17 20.93
C VAL A 2 31.90 -11.32 21.09
N LYS A 3 31.42 -11.73 22.27
CA LYS A 3 29.97 -11.85 22.59
C LYS A 3 29.20 -10.53 22.41
N ILE A 4 29.78 -9.41 22.86
CA ILE A 4 29.16 -8.08 22.80
C ILE A 4 29.01 -7.62 21.34
N LEU A 5 29.99 -7.95 20.50
CA LEU A 5 29.92 -7.67 19.06
C LEU A 5 28.76 -8.43 18.41
N ILE A 6 28.62 -9.73 18.70
CA ILE A 6 27.56 -10.58 18.13
C ILE A 6 26.17 -10.08 18.54
N GLU A 7 25.96 -9.74 19.81
CA GLU A 7 24.69 -9.20 20.29
C GLU A 7 24.32 -7.86 19.63
N THR A 8 25.32 -7.03 19.34
CA THR A 8 25.11 -5.74 18.64
C THR A 8 24.69 -5.96 17.19
N TRP A 9 25.30 -6.92 16.50
CA TRP A 9 24.92 -7.27 15.13
C TRP A 9 23.52 -7.88 15.04
N ILE A 10 23.15 -8.75 15.99
CA ILE A 10 21.80 -9.35 16.06
C ILE A 10 20.74 -8.25 16.23
N LYS A 11 20.95 -7.29 17.16
CA LYS A 11 20.03 -6.17 17.34
C LYS A 11 19.89 -5.30 16.09
N LYS A 12 20.97 -5.12 15.33
CA LYS A 12 20.97 -4.33 14.10
C LYS A 12 20.19 -5.02 12.97
N ILE A 13 20.32 -6.34 12.84
CA ILE A 13 19.55 -7.14 11.89
C ILE A 13 18.06 -7.11 12.24
N ASP A 14 17.72 -7.27 13.52
CA ASP A 14 16.34 -7.22 14.01
C ASP A 14 15.69 -5.83 13.84
N LEU A 15 16.50 -4.76 13.88
CA LEU A 15 16.04 -3.41 13.54
C LEU A 15 15.75 -3.27 12.04
N ILE A 16 16.62 -3.79 11.17
CA ILE A 16 16.46 -3.73 9.71
C ILE A 16 15.21 -4.51 9.27
N ASP A 17 14.97 -5.69 9.84
CA ASP A 17 13.79 -6.49 9.54
C ASP A 17 12.50 -5.80 9.97
N ARG A 18 12.49 -5.17 11.16
CA ARG A 18 11.35 -4.35 11.60
C ARG A 18 11.08 -3.16 10.68
N ILE A 19 12.12 -2.47 10.22
CA ILE A 19 11.98 -1.34 9.27
C ILE A 19 11.41 -1.82 7.93
N LYS A 20 11.91 -2.95 7.40
CA LYS A 20 11.39 -3.55 6.17
C LYS A 20 9.92 -3.90 6.30
N LYS A 21 9.53 -4.53 7.42
CA LYS A 21 8.14 -4.92 7.68
C LYS A 21 7.22 -3.70 7.78
N LEU A 22 7.64 -2.67 8.52
CA LEU A 22 6.91 -1.41 8.64
C LEU A 22 6.73 -0.74 7.27
N ASN A 23 7.77 -0.77 6.43
CA ASN A 23 7.70 -0.19 5.09
C ASN A 23 6.72 -0.95 4.19
N SER A 24 6.68 -2.29 4.25
CA SER A 24 5.71 -3.07 3.47
C SER A 24 4.26 -2.85 3.91
N GLU A 25 4.01 -2.74 5.22
CA GLU A 25 2.67 -2.45 5.77
C GLU A 25 2.22 -1.04 5.35
N ASN A 26 3.11 -0.06 5.40
CA ASN A 26 2.84 1.30 4.94
C ASN A 26 2.53 1.35 3.44
N ILE A 27 3.31 0.66 2.60
CA ILE A 27 3.06 0.59 1.15
C ILE A 27 1.67 0.02 0.85
N LEU A 28 1.26 -1.04 1.56
CA LEU A 28 -0.07 -1.62 1.43
C LEU A 28 -1.15 -0.63 1.82
N PHE A 29 -0.98 0.06 2.95
CA PHE A 29 -1.92 1.07 3.41
C PHE A 29 -2.05 2.23 2.42
N TYR A 30 -0.94 2.74 1.88
CA TYR A 30 -0.95 3.78 0.85
C TYR A 30 -1.60 3.32 -0.45
N SER A 31 -1.43 2.05 -0.84
CA SER A 31 -2.08 1.51 -2.04
C SER A 31 -3.61 1.54 -1.92
N MET A 32 -4.16 1.22 -0.75
CA MET A 32 -5.60 1.30 -0.50
C MET A 32 -6.11 2.75 -0.58
N ILE A 33 -5.42 3.69 0.09
CA ILE A 33 -5.77 5.11 0.05
C ILE A 33 -5.74 5.62 -1.39
N PHE A 34 -4.69 5.28 -2.14
CA PHE A 34 -4.55 5.68 -3.53
C PHE A 34 -5.68 5.11 -4.40
N GLY A 35 -6.09 3.86 -4.18
CA GLY A 35 -7.26 3.27 -4.84
C GLY A 35 -8.55 4.05 -4.59
N VAL A 36 -8.81 4.45 -3.33
CA VAL A 36 -9.98 5.27 -2.95
C VAL A 36 -9.95 6.66 -3.58
N LEU A 37 -8.77 7.28 -3.64
CA LEU A 37 -8.60 8.59 -4.28
C LEU A 37 -8.85 8.51 -5.79
N LEU A 38 -8.37 7.45 -6.46
CA LEU A 38 -8.63 7.19 -7.88
C LEU A 38 -10.11 6.96 -8.17
N LEU A 39 -10.80 6.22 -7.30
CA LEU A 39 -12.25 6.02 -7.39
C LEU A 39 -13.00 7.35 -7.26
N SER A 40 -12.66 8.15 -6.26
CA SER A 40 -13.28 9.46 -6.00
C SER A 40 -13.05 10.42 -7.16
N ALA A 41 -11.82 10.48 -7.67
CA ALA A 41 -11.48 11.27 -8.84
C ALA A 41 -12.20 10.77 -10.10
N GLY A 42 -12.31 9.46 -10.29
CA GLY A 42 -13.03 8.87 -11.41
C GLY A 42 -14.52 9.21 -11.40
N VAL A 43 -15.17 9.16 -10.23
CA VAL A 43 -16.58 9.59 -10.04
C VAL A 43 -16.73 11.08 -10.34
N TYR A 44 -15.82 11.92 -9.83
CA TYR A 44 -15.82 13.36 -10.09
C TYR A 44 -15.66 13.67 -11.59
N VAL A 45 -14.73 13.02 -12.27
CA VAL A 45 -14.49 13.18 -13.71
C VAL A 45 -15.71 12.73 -14.54
N MET A 46 -16.41 11.67 -14.09
CA MET A 46 -17.63 11.22 -14.74
C MET A 46 -18.82 12.17 -14.53
N GLY A 47 -18.95 12.75 -13.32
CA GLY A 47 -20.02 13.66 -12.93
C GLY A 47 -19.85 15.09 -13.47
N SER A 48 -18.62 15.57 -13.59
CA SER A 48 -18.29 16.90 -14.11
C SER A 48 -18.40 17.03 -15.63
N GLY A 49 -18.57 15.92 -16.35
CA GLY A 49 -18.66 15.92 -17.82
C GLY A 49 -17.33 16.14 -18.54
N LEU A 50 -16.20 16.26 -17.81
CA LEU A 50 -14.87 16.45 -18.38
C LEU A 50 -14.50 15.34 -19.37
N ASN A 51 -14.57 14.08 -18.93
CA ASN A 51 -14.34 12.93 -19.79
C ASN A 51 -14.89 11.64 -19.16
N ARG A 52 -16.10 11.22 -19.58
CA ARG A 52 -16.74 10.00 -19.05
C ARG A 52 -15.91 8.74 -19.26
N THR A 53 -15.18 8.65 -20.36
CA THR A 53 -14.35 7.47 -20.67
C THR A 53 -13.16 7.39 -19.72
N LEU A 54 -12.48 8.51 -19.48
CA LEU A 54 -11.40 8.59 -18.51
C LEU A 54 -11.88 8.26 -17.09
N GLY A 55 -13.03 8.83 -16.67
CA GLY A 55 -13.62 8.55 -15.36
C GLY A 55 -13.92 7.06 -15.13
N LYS A 56 -14.46 6.37 -16.15
CA LYS A 56 -14.67 4.91 -16.10
C LYS A 56 -13.36 4.14 -15.89
N TYR A 57 -12.31 4.47 -16.64
CA TYR A 57 -11.02 3.79 -16.50
C TYR A 57 -10.36 4.07 -15.14
N MET A 58 -10.50 5.29 -14.61
CA MET A 58 -10.04 5.63 -13.26
C MET A 58 -10.77 4.82 -12.18
N ILE A 59 -12.10 4.60 -12.33
CA ILE A 59 -12.88 3.77 -11.41
C ILE A 59 -12.45 2.30 -11.48
N ILE A 60 -12.26 1.75 -12.68
CA ILE A 60 -11.83 0.37 -12.87
C ILE A 60 -10.43 0.16 -12.29
N PHE A 61 -9.50 1.07 -12.58
CA PHE A 61 -8.13 1.00 -12.09
C PHE A 61 -8.04 1.20 -10.57
N GLY A 62 -8.77 2.19 -10.02
CA GLY A 62 -8.86 2.42 -8.59
C GLY A 62 -9.44 1.23 -7.82
N SER A 63 -10.49 0.59 -8.38
CA SER A 63 -11.06 -0.65 -7.83
C SER A 63 -10.04 -1.79 -7.81
N GLY A 64 -9.27 -1.94 -8.88
CA GLY A 64 -8.24 -2.98 -8.99
C GLY A 64 -7.13 -2.83 -7.95
N ILE A 65 -6.59 -1.61 -7.80
CA ILE A 65 -5.56 -1.32 -6.80
C ILE A 65 -6.10 -1.53 -5.38
N PHE A 66 -7.31 -1.03 -5.10
CA PHE A 66 -7.94 -1.19 -3.80
C PHE A 66 -8.14 -2.67 -3.45
N TYR A 67 -8.65 -3.47 -4.39
CA TYR A 67 -8.86 -4.91 -4.20
C TYR A 67 -7.55 -5.65 -3.94
N VAL A 68 -6.51 -5.42 -4.76
CA VAL A 68 -5.20 -6.04 -4.55
C VAL A 68 -4.61 -5.66 -3.18
N GLY A 69 -4.74 -4.38 -2.78
CA GLY A 69 -4.35 -3.92 -1.46
C GLY A 69 -5.06 -4.68 -0.33
N VAL A 70 -6.39 -4.81 -0.41
CA VAL A 70 -7.21 -5.53 0.59
C VAL A 70 -6.86 -7.01 0.66
N VAL A 71 -6.66 -7.67 -0.48
CA VAL A 71 -6.30 -9.09 -0.54
C VAL A 71 -4.96 -9.32 0.15
N ILE A 72 -3.93 -8.56 -0.23
CA ILE A 72 -2.59 -8.73 0.36
C ILE A 72 -2.59 -8.39 1.85
N PHE A 73 -3.29 -7.34 2.26
CA PHE A 73 -3.44 -6.98 3.68
C PHE A 73 -4.12 -8.09 4.49
N THR A 74 -5.18 -8.70 3.93
CA THR A 74 -5.89 -9.81 4.57
C THR A 74 -4.98 -11.04 4.74
N PHE A 75 -4.16 -11.34 3.73
CA PHE A 75 -3.16 -12.42 3.84
C PHE A 75 -2.02 -12.09 4.79
N SER A 76 -1.64 -10.82 4.94
CA SER A 76 -0.59 -10.38 5.86
C SER A 76 -1.02 -10.39 7.34
N LEU A 77 -2.33 -10.41 7.62
CA LEU A 77 -2.88 -10.48 8.98
C LEU A 77 -3.11 -11.93 9.46
N LYS A 78 -2.96 -12.92 8.59
CA LYS A 78 -3.12 -14.35 8.88
C LYS A 78 -1.77 -15.00 9.22
#